data_AF-A0A0T6BH45-F1
#
_entry.id   AF-A0A0T6BH45-F1
#
_cell.length_a   1.000
_cell.length_b   1.000
_cell.length_c   1.000
_cell.angle_alpha   90.00
_cell.angle_beta   90.00
_cell.angle_gamma   90.00
#
_symmetry.space_group_name_H-M   'P 1'
#
loop_
_entity.id
_entity.type
_entity.pdbx_description
1 polymer ?
#
loop_
_entity_poly.entity_id
_entity_poly.type
_entity_poly.pdbx_seq_one_letter_code
_entity_poly.pdbx_strand_id
1 'polypeptide(L)'
;MEENKQIEITTFINPHMFWIVFEKNKEDRDKLEQILLEWNNSFKEAHITEGLAVVKDKQTWKRILIKSFNSNLNKYKGWLIDYGKNLTAETVYELPKEFTGQHAIAHSACLYNTIPLKSVLNVEQNKCIYEKQTRFNEGTIKIVKDYIQKANLITFYIENIYSNILCGSLHLVVNQNNINVIEMLIEKGHVAKDVELFLQAMKINMEKILQNNVYSRPLQKPENFFISESIGRGCLRNIQVSLFIITNFLLFIFSLKHAYIYMAICN
;
A
#
# COMPACT_ATOMS: atom_id res chain seq x y z
N MET A 1 -14.98 -16.70 -9.28
CA MET A 1 -14.23 -17.94 -9.00
C MET A 1 -12.87 -17.49 -8.51
N GLU A 2 -12.64 -17.56 -7.21
CA GLU A 2 -11.47 -16.96 -6.55
C GLU A 2 -10.21 -17.77 -6.84
N GLU A 3 -9.21 -17.11 -7.41
CA GLU A 3 -7.90 -17.70 -7.66
C GLU A 3 -7.12 -17.66 -6.33
N ASN A 4 -7.02 -18.80 -5.65
CA ASN A 4 -6.17 -18.94 -4.46
C ASN A 4 -4.74 -18.59 -4.86
N LYS A 5 -4.15 -17.57 -4.23
CA LYS A 5 -2.77 -17.19 -4.51
C LYS A 5 -1.92 -17.42 -3.29
N GLN A 6 -0.99 -18.37 -3.40
CA GLN A 6 0.12 -18.48 -2.48
C GLN A 6 0.95 -17.18 -2.55
N ILE A 7 1.34 -16.68 -1.38
CA ILE A 7 2.03 -15.40 -1.24
C ILE A 7 3.17 -15.47 -0.24
N GLU A 8 4.03 -14.45 -0.29
CA GLU A 8 4.92 -14.04 0.79
C GLU A 8 4.46 -12.68 1.31
N ILE A 9 4.43 -12.51 2.64
CA ILE A 9 4.22 -11.21 3.26
C ILE A 9 5.60 -10.56 3.48
N THR A 10 5.93 -9.57 2.66
CA THR A 10 7.24 -8.89 2.68
C THR A 10 7.36 -7.86 3.79
N THR A 11 6.26 -7.15 4.07
CA THR A 11 6.16 -6.18 5.17
C THR A 11 4.80 -6.28 5.83
N PHE A 12 4.77 -6.36 7.16
CA PHE A 12 3.52 -6.36 7.93
C PHE A 12 3.53 -5.25 8.99
N ILE A 13 2.64 -4.27 8.83
CA ILE A 13 2.47 -3.18 9.80
C ILE A 13 1.34 -3.54 10.76
N ASN A 14 0.15 -3.80 10.24
CA ASN A 14 -1.02 -4.23 10.99
C ASN A 14 -2.01 -4.96 10.05
N PRO A 15 -3.12 -5.54 10.57
CA PRO A 15 -4.07 -6.26 9.72
C PRO A 15 -4.76 -5.42 8.64
N HIS A 16 -4.81 -4.10 8.75
CA HIS A 16 -5.29 -3.21 7.69
C HIS A 16 -4.20 -2.73 6.73
N MET A 17 -2.93 -3.12 6.95
CA MET A 17 -1.84 -2.71 6.08
C MET A 17 -0.63 -3.66 6.15
N PHE A 18 -0.45 -4.39 5.07
CA PHE A 18 0.72 -5.22 4.82
C PHE A 18 0.99 -5.29 3.31
N TRP A 19 2.16 -5.82 2.93
CA TRP A 19 2.56 -6.01 1.55
C TRP A 19 2.80 -7.46 1.26
N ILE A 20 2.35 -7.88 0.08
CA ILE A 20 2.44 -9.25 -0.38
C ILE A 20 3.14 -9.33 -1.73
N VAL A 21 3.84 -10.42 -1.96
CA VAL A 21 4.33 -10.83 -3.27
C VAL A 21 3.68 -12.16 -3.59
N PHE A 22 3.05 -12.28 -4.76
CA PHE A 22 2.50 -13.55 -5.23
C PHE A 22 3.63 -14.52 -5.54
N GLU A 23 3.46 -15.81 -5.22
CA GLU A 23 4.47 -16.85 -5.45
C GLU A 23 5.00 -16.82 -6.89
N LYS A 24 4.09 -16.71 -7.87
CA LYS A 24 4.43 -16.62 -9.29
C LYS A 24 5.30 -15.43 -9.68
N ASN A 25 5.33 -14.37 -8.87
CA ASN A 25 6.12 -13.16 -9.10
C ASN A 25 7.42 -13.14 -8.25
N LYS A 26 7.66 -14.15 -7.41
CA LYS A 26 8.89 -14.22 -6.60
C LYS A 26 10.12 -14.36 -7.47
N GLU A 27 10.05 -15.22 -8.49
CA GLU A 27 11.15 -15.44 -9.42
C GLU A 27 11.52 -14.14 -10.16
N ASP A 28 10.55 -13.28 -10.49
CA ASP A 28 10.82 -11.98 -11.11
C ASP A 28 11.57 -11.04 -10.17
N ARG A 29 11.24 -11.06 -8.87
CA ARG A 29 11.96 -10.29 -7.84
C ARG A 29 13.38 -10.80 -7.68
N ASP A 30 13.55 -12.12 -7.60
CA ASP A 30 14.86 -12.74 -7.40
C ASP A 30 15.77 -12.50 -8.62
N LYS A 31 15.23 -12.60 -9.85
CA LYS A 31 15.93 -12.23 -11.08
C LYS A 31 16.34 -10.76 -11.08
N LEU A 32 15.44 -9.86 -10.69
CA LEU A 32 15.76 -8.44 -10.59
C LEU A 32 16.90 -8.19 -9.60
N GLU A 33 16.86 -8.79 -8.41
CA GLU A 33 17.94 -8.68 -7.41
C GLU A 33 19.27 -9.22 -7.95
N GLN A 34 19.24 -10.34 -8.66
CA GLN A 34 20.44 -10.91 -9.28
C GLN A 34 21.03 -9.99 -10.35
N ILE A 35 20.20 -9.44 -11.24
CA ILE A 35 20.70 -8.52 -12.27
C ILE A 35 21.28 -7.25 -11.63
N LEU A 36 20.62 -6.69 -10.61
CA LEU A 36 21.16 -5.55 -9.87
C LEU A 36 22.47 -5.88 -9.16
N LEU A 37 22.63 -7.11 -8.67
CA LEU A 37 23.89 -7.57 -8.08
C LEU A 37 25.01 -7.65 -9.12
N GLU A 38 24.74 -8.20 -10.31
CA GLU A 38 25.71 -8.29 -11.41
C GLU A 38 26.14 -6.89 -11.89
N TRP A 39 25.26 -5.90 -11.79
CA TRP A 39 25.51 -4.52 -12.17
C TRP A 39 26.20 -3.67 -11.09
N ASN A 40 26.53 -4.25 -9.93
CA ASN A 40 26.97 -3.47 -8.76
C ASN A 40 28.22 -2.58 -9.01
N ASN A 41 29.12 -2.99 -9.90
CA ASN A 41 30.34 -2.27 -10.25
C ASN A 41 30.11 -1.19 -11.31
N SER A 42 28.94 -1.18 -11.95
CA SER A 42 28.56 -0.27 -13.02
C SER A 42 27.62 0.85 -12.54
N PHE A 43 27.19 0.81 -11.28
CA PHE A 43 26.29 1.81 -10.72
C PHE A 43 26.98 3.17 -10.59
N LYS A 44 26.28 4.21 -11.04
CA LYS A 44 26.63 5.60 -10.78
C LYS A 44 25.79 6.11 -9.63
N GLU A 45 26.41 6.86 -8.72
CA GLU A 45 25.68 7.52 -7.65
C GLU A 45 24.65 8.48 -8.24
N ALA A 46 23.45 8.50 -7.68
CA ALA A 46 22.35 9.34 -8.13
C ALA A 46 22.11 10.49 -7.16
N HIS A 47 22.08 11.71 -7.70
CA HIS A 47 21.75 12.92 -6.94
C HIS A 47 20.32 13.38 -7.26
N ILE A 48 19.33 12.67 -6.73
CA ILE A 48 17.91 12.92 -6.99
C ILE A 48 17.14 13.36 -5.73
N THR A 49 16.16 14.24 -5.86
CA THR A 49 15.29 14.63 -4.74
C THR A 49 14.06 13.74 -4.61
N GLU A 50 13.55 13.25 -5.73
CA GLU A 50 12.41 12.33 -5.84
C GLU A 50 12.60 11.47 -7.11
N GLY A 51 12.18 10.21 -7.07
CA GLY A 51 12.22 9.31 -8.23
C GLY A 51 12.70 7.89 -7.91
N LEU A 52 12.74 7.04 -8.93
CA LEU A 52 13.25 5.67 -8.80
C LEU A 52 14.78 5.65 -8.81
N ALA A 53 15.34 4.85 -7.93
CA ALA A 53 16.77 4.61 -7.79
C ALA A 53 17.05 3.18 -7.34
N VAL A 54 18.33 2.85 -7.21
CA VAL A 54 18.84 1.61 -6.63
C VAL A 54 19.49 1.91 -5.29
N VAL A 55 19.33 1.02 -4.32
CA VAL A 55 19.94 1.13 -2.99
C VAL A 55 20.40 -0.23 -2.51
N LYS A 56 21.48 -0.26 -1.73
CA LYS A 56 21.93 -1.44 -1.02
C LYS A 56 21.26 -1.51 0.35
N ASP A 57 20.41 -2.51 0.58
CA ASP A 57 19.82 -2.80 1.90
C ASP A 57 20.45 -4.11 2.42
N LYS A 58 21.32 -3.98 3.43
CA LYS A 58 22.18 -5.07 3.92
C LYS A 58 23.11 -5.59 2.81
N GLN A 59 22.86 -6.79 2.30
CA GLN A 59 23.68 -7.47 1.29
C GLN A 59 23.01 -7.56 -0.08
N THR A 60 21.79 -7.03 -0.25
CA THR A 60 21.08 -7.09 -1.53
C THR A 60 20.79 -5.71 -2.09
N TRP A 61 20.78 -5.63 -3.42
CA TRP A 61 20.47 -4.42 -4.18
C TRP A 61 18.99 -4.40 -4.51
N LYS A 62 18.35 -3.26 -4.28
CA LYS A 62 16.89 -3.13 -4.37
C LYS A 62 16.50 -1.86 -5.09
N ARG A 63 15.33 -1.89 -5.74
CA ARG A 63 14.69 -0.66 -6.24
C ARG A 63 14.08 0.12 -5.08
N ILE A 64 14.30 1.42 -5.08
CA ILE A 64 13.73 2.36 -4.11
C ILE A 64 13.08 3.51 -4.84
N LEU A 65 11.89 3.90 -4.39
CA LEU A 65 11.25 5.16 -4.76
C LEU A 65 11.63 6.22 -3.72
N ILE A 66 12.56 7.10 -4.09
CA ILE A 66 12.97 8.24 -3.28
C ILE A 66 11.81 9.23 -3.19
N LYS A 67 11.51 9.66 -1.97
CA LYS A 67 10.45 10.62 -1.66
C LYS A 67 11.01 11.97 -1.24
N SER A 68 12.15 11.95 -0.55
CA SER A 68 12.83 13.17 -0.16
C SER A 68 14.30 12.91 0.15
N PHE A 69 15.07 13.99 0.10
CA PHE A 69 16.44 14.05 0.58
C PHE A 69 16.52 15.07 1.72
N ASN A 70 17.04 14.65 2.86
CA ASN A 70 17.27 15.52 4.01
C ASN A 70 18.73 16.01 3.97
N SER A 71 18.92 17.27 3.56
CA SER A 71 20.24 17.89 3.45
C SER A 71 20.97 18.01 4.80
N ASN A 72 20.25 18.22 5.90
CA ASN A 72 20.85 18.35 7.23
C ASN A 72 21.44 17.03 7.72
N LEU A 73 20.83 15.90 7.33
CA LEU A 73 21.27 14.56 7.73
C LEU A 73 22.06 13.84 6.63
N ASN A 74 22.18 14.45 5.45
CA ASN A 74 22.69 13.84 4.23
C ASN A 74 22.09 12.46 3.95
N LYS A 75 20.76 12.34 4.04
CA LYS A 75 20.04 11.06 3.96
C LYS A 75 18.84 11.11 3.04
N TYR A 76 18.73 10.11 2.19
CA TYR A 76 17.56 9.81 1.39
C TYR A 76 16.51 9.09 2.23
N LYS A 77 15.24 9.48 2.07
CA LYS A 77 14.08 8.73 2.56
C LYS A 77 13.30 8.21 1.36
N GLY A 78 13.05 6.91 1.35
CA GLY A 78 12.32 6.29 0.25
C GLY A 78 11.62 4.99 0.62
N TRP A 79 11.01 4.39 -0.38
CA TRP A 79 10.19 3.21 -0.27
C TRP A 79 10.73 2.08 -1.16
N LEU A 80 11.05 0.94 -0.57
CA LEU A 80 11.42 -0.27 -1.30
C LEU A 80 10.17 -0.82 -1.98
N ILE A 81 9.98 -0.45 -3.25
CA ILE A 81 8.72 -0.67 -3.99
C ILE A 81 8.37 -2.15 -4.12
N ASP A 82 9.37 -3.03 -4.17
CA ASP A 82 9.19 -4.48 -4.33
C ASP A 82 9.00 -5.24 -3.00
N TYR A 83 8.98 -4.52 -1.87
CA TYR A 83 8.87 -5.10 -0.52
C TYR A 83 7.89 -4.38 0.39
N GLY A 84 7.43 -3.20 -0.01
CA GLY A 84 6.53 -2.43 0.82
C GLY A 84 7.18 -1.90 2.10
N LYS A 85 8.45 -1.50 2.07
CA LYS A 85 9.23 -1.13 3.26
C LYS A 85 9.83 0.26 3.14
N ASN A 86 9.73 1.07 4.20
CA ASN A 86 10.46 2.33 4.31
C ASN A 86 11.96 2.07 4.52
N LEU A 87 12.80 2.85 3.84
CA LEU A 87 14.25 2.83 4.02
C LEU A 87 14.80 4.25 4.09
N THR A 88 15.81 4.44 4.94
CA THR A 88 16.68 5.60 4.93
C THR A 88 18.07 5.15 4.50
N ALA A 89 18.66 5.86 3.55
CA ALA A 89 19.96 5.53 2.98
C ALA A 89 20.82 6.78 2.82
N GLU A 90 22.13 6.63 2.97
CA GLU A 90 23.09 7.73 2.77
C GLU A 90 23.43 7.90 1.28
N THR A 91 23.44 6.78 0.54
CA THR A 91 23.77 6.75 -0.89
C THR A 91 22.70 5.99 -1.66
N VAL A 92 22.38 6.49 -2.84
CA VAL A 92 21.48 5.85 -3.81
C VAL A 92 22.13 5.93 -5.19
N TYR A 93 21.75 5.03 -6.08
CA TYR A 93 22.39 4.85 -7.38
C TYR A 93 21.36 4.95 -8.50
N GLU A 94 21.80 5.30 -9.70
CA GLU A 94 20.96 5.37 -10.88
C GLU A 94 20.35 4.00 -11.19
N LEU A 95 19.03 3.95 -11.40
CA LEU A 95 18.35 2.75 -11.86
C LEU A 95 18.62 2.56 -13.37
N PRO A 96 19.05 1.37 -13.81
CA PRO A 96 19.18 1.10 -15.24
C PRO A 96 17.86 1.31 -15.98
N LYS A 97 17.94 1.90 -17.18
CA LYS A 97 16.76 2.32 -17.97
C LYS A 97 15.78 1.17 -18.25
N GLU A 98 16.28 -0.04 -18.41
CA GLU A 98 15.48 -1.27 -18.61
C GLU A 98 14.55 -1.60 -17.42
N PHE A 99 14.85 -1.11 -16.22
CA PHE A 99 14.04 -1.36 -15.01
C PHE A 99 13.13 -0.17 -14.63
N THR A 100 13.28 0.99 -15.26
CA THR A 100 12.51 2.19 -14.94
C THR A 100 11.02 2.06 -15.26
N GLY A 101 10.68 1.28 -16.29
CA GLY A 101 9.28 1.04 -16.71
C GLY A 101 8.60 -0.13 -15.99
N GLN A 102 9.34 -0.93 -15.21
CA GLN A 102 8.78 -2.11 -14.57
C GLN A 102 7.93 -1.75 -13.35
N HIS A 103 6.73 -2.33 -13.28
CA HIS A 103 5.84 -2.16 -12.12
C HIS A 103 6.46 -2.70 -10.83
N ALA A 104 5.99 -2.20 -9.70
CA ALA A 104 6.33 -2.74 -8.38
C ALA A 104 5.80 -4.18 -8.25
N ILE A 105 6.63 -5.06 -7.69
CA ILE A 105 6.29 -6.48 -7.55
C ILE A 105 5.41 -6.71 -6.30
N ALA A 106 5.61 -5.93 -5.25
CA ALA A 106 4.81 -6.02 -4.03
C ALA A 106 3.49 -5.26 -4.17
N HIS A 107 2.42 -5.89 -3.68
CA HIS A 107 1.09 -5.32 -3.62
C HIS A 107 0.73 -4.95 -2.19
N SER A 108 0.10 -3.79 -2.00
CA SER A 108 -0.51 -3.45 -0.72
C SER A 108 -1.76 -4.30 -0.50
N ALA A 109 -1.94 -4.79 0.71
CA ALA A 109 -3.05 -5.66 1.08
C ALA A 109 -3.55 -5.39 2.51
N CYS A 110 -4.79 -5.82 2.78
CA CYS A 110 -5.42 -5.72 4.08
C CYS A 110 -6.42 -6.88 4.33
N LEU A 111 -6.72 -7.14 5.60
CA LEU A 111 -7.81 -8.04 5.99
C LEU A 111 -9.15 -7.35 5.75
N TYR A 112 -9.95 -7.90 4.84
CA TYR A 112 -11.21 -7.31 4.43
C TYR A 112 -12.26 -7.38 5.53
N ASN A 113 -13.11 -6.35 5.61
CA ASN A 113 -14.30 -6.35 6.48
C ASN A 113 -13.98 -6.71 7.94
N THR A 114 -12.87 -6.20 8.47
CA THR A 114 -12.49 -6.38 9.89
C THR A 114 -12.37 -5.03 10.58
N ILE A 115 -12.88 -4.93 11.80
CA ILE A 115 -12.73 -3.76 12.66
C ILE A 115 -12.16 -4.17 14.00
N PRO A 116 -11.08 -3.54 14.49
CA PRO A 116 -10.48 -3.87 15.76
C PRO A 116 -11.44 -3.57 16.91
N LEU A 117 -11.42 -4.46 17.90
CA LEU A 117 -12.16 -4.31 19.15
C LEU A 117 -11.21 -3.95 20.29
N LYS A 118 -11.72 -3.15 21.23
CA LYS A 118 -11.09 -2.88 22.52
C LYS A 118 -12.04 -3.35 23.61
N SER A 119 -11.56 -4.21 24.51
CA SER A 119 -12.29 -4.55 25.72
C SER A 119 -12.25 -3.39 26.69
N VAL A 120 -13.41 -2.96 27.16
CA VAL A 120 -13.59 -1.88 28.13
C VAL A 120 -14.50 -2.38 29.23
N LEU A 121 -14.14 -2.11 30.49
CA LEU A 121 -15.01 -2.42 31.63
C LEU A 121 -16.14 -1.39 31.67
N ASN A 122 -17.37 -1.82 31.43
CA ASN A 122 -18.56 -1.04 31.74
C ASN A 122 -18.80 -1.15 33.25
N VAL A 123 -18.51 -0.07 33.97
CA VAL A 123 -18.61 -0.01 35.44
C VAL A 123 -20.07 -0.14 35.91
N GLU A 124 -21.02 0.46 35.18
CA GLU A 124 -22.45 0.42 35.53
C GLU A 124 -23.03 -0.99 35.45
N GLN A 125 -22.60 -1.76 34.44
CA GLN A 125 -23.07 -3.12 34.21
C GLN A 125 -22.18 -4.18 34.86
N ASN A 126 -21.06 -3.78 35.46
CA ASN A 126 -19.98 -4.63 35.95
C ASN A 126 -19.59 -5.74 34.95
N LYS A 127 -19.46 -5.37 33.68
CA LYS A 127 -19.21 -6.29 32.57
C LYS A 127 -18.22 -5.70 31.57
N CYS A 128 -17.37 -6.56 31.02
CA CYS A 128 -16.55 -6.17 29.87
C CYS A 128 -17.42 -6.08 28.62
N ILE A 129 -17.36 -4.93 27.96
CA ILE A 129 -17.95 -4.70 26.64
C ILE A 129 -16.84 -4.52 25.61
N TYR A 130 -17.17 -4.69 24.33
CA TYR A 130 -16.25 -4.48 23.22
C TYR A 130 -16.62 -3.22 22.45
N GLU A 131 -15.69 -2.28 22.39
CA GLU A 131 -15.83 -1.05 21.60
C GLU A 131 -15.11 -1.21 20.27
N LYS A 132 -15.78 -0.82 19.18
CA LYS A 132 -15.19 -0.75 17.84
C LYS A 132 -14.16 0.39 17.79
N GLN A 133 -13.00 0.12 17.19
CA GLN A 133 -11.89 1.06 17.07
C GLN A 133 -11.49 1.24 15.61
N THR A 134 -10.75 2.31 15.30
CA THR A 134 -10.15 2.52 13.98
C THR A 134 -8.70 2.01 13.90
N ARG A 135 -8.13 1.59 15.04
CA ARG A 135 -6.73 1.15 15.15
C ARG A 135 -6.62 -0.16 15.91
N PHE A 136 -5.73 -1.02 15.41
CA PHE A 136 -5.36 -2.24 16.12
C PHE A 136 -4.47 -1.92 17.31
N ASN A 137 -4.72 -2.61 18.42
CA ASN A 137 -3.78 -2.59 19.54
C ASN A 137 -2.57 -3.48 19.23
N GLU A 138 -1.45 -3.25 19.94
CA GLU A 138 -0.20 -3.98 19.74
C GLU A 138 -0.34 -5.49 19.98
N GLY A 139 -1.22 -5.90 20.90
CA GLY A 139 -1.49 -7.32 21.17
C GLY A 139 -2.06 -8.04 19.95
N THR A 140 -3.09 -7.47 19.32
CA THR A 140 -3.69 -8.02 18.10
C THR A 140 -2.67 -8.04 16.95
N ILE A 141 -1.88 -6.98 16.77
CA ILE A 141 -0.83 -6.92 15.75
C ILE A 141 0.20 -8.04 15.98
N LYS A 142 0.64 -8.21 17.22
CA LYS A 142 1.61 -9.25 17.61
C LYS A 142 1.07 -10.65 17.34
N ILE A 143 -0.18 -10.94 17.71
CA ILE A 143 -0.81 -12.24 17.45
C ILE A 143 -0.74 -12.59 15.97
N VAL A 144 -1.15 -11.67 15.09
CA VAL A 144 -1.12 -11.94 13.64
C VAL A 144 0.32 -12.13 13.14
N LYS A 145 1.27 -11.30 13.59
CA LYS A 145 2.70 -11.46 13.26
C LYS A 145 3.24 -12.83 13.68
N ASP A 146 2.92 -13.27 14.90
CA ASP A 146 3.39 -14.55 15.44
C ASP A 146 2.85 -15.74 14.62
N TYR A 147 1.60 -15.68 14.14
CA TYR A 147 1.04 -16.70 13.27
C TYR A 147 1.66 -16.67 11.86
N ILE A 148 1.89 -15.48 11.29
CA ILE A 148 2.60 -15.33 10.01
C ILE A 148 4.00 -15.95 10.08
N GLN A 149 4.74 -15.71 11.17
CA GLN A 149 6.10 -16.24 11.34
C GLN A 149 6.16 -17.77 11.50
N LYS A 150 5.09 -18.39 12.02
CA LYS A 150 4.99 -19.84 12.21
C LYS A 150 4.36 -20.56 11.01
N ALA A 151 3.88 -19.82 10.02
CA ALA A 151 3.19 -20.40 8.88
C ALA A 151 4.18 -21.04 7.92
N ASN A 152 3.91 -22.29 7.54
CA ASN A 152 4.64 -23.00 6.49
C ASN A 152 4.15 -22.58 5.10
N LEU A 153 2.88 -22.18 5.01
CA LEU A 153 2.22 -21.74 3.78
C LEU A 153 1.27 -20.59 4.11
N ILE A 154 1.27 -19.58 3.25
CA ILE A 154 0.39 -18.42 3.34
C ILE A 154 -0.35 -18.27 2.01
N THR A 155 -1.67 -18.27 2.08
CA THR A 155 -2.56 -18.02 0.93
C THR A 155 -3.38 -16.77 1.22
N PHE A 156 -3.54 -15.93 0.20
CA PHE A 156 -4.40 -14.74 0.28
C PHE A 156 -5.54 -14.85 -0.73
N TYR A 157 -6.76 -14.70 -0.21
CA TYR A 157 -8.00 -14.77 -0.95
C TYR A 157 -8.48 -13.34 -1.19
N ILE A 158 -8.42 -12.88 -2.43
CA ILE A 158 -8.78 -11.50 -2.77
C ILE A 158 -10.30 -11.44 -2.92
N GLU A 159 -10.94 -10.68 -2.05
CA GLU A 159 -12.40 -10.49 -2.02
C GLU A 159 -12.80 -9.16 -2.68
N ASN A 160 -11.96 -8.12 -2.52
CA ASN A 160 -12.21 -6.81 -3.10
C ASN A 160 -10.91 -6.04 -3.39
N ILE A 161 -11.00 -4.97 -4.19
CA ILE A 161 -9.89 -4.06 -4.47
C ILE A 161 -10.35 -2.61 -4.29
N TYR A 162 -9.74 -1.89 -3.36
CA TYR A 162 -9.99 -0.46 -3.15
C TYR A 162 -8.73 0.36 -3.37
N SER A 163 -8.77 1.31 -4.32
CA SER A 163 -7.62 2.20 -4.60
C SER A 163 -6.29 1.44 -4.80
N ASN A 164 -6.33 0.33 -5.54
CA ASN A 164 -5.19 -0.59 -5.78
C ASN A 164 -4.70 -1.38 -4.54
N ILE A 165 -5.50 -1.44 -3.48
CA ILE A 165 -5.21 -2.26 -2.29
C ILE A 165 -6.06 -3.52 -2.35
N LEU A 166 -5.38 -4.66 -2.22
CA LEU A 166 -6.01 -5.96 -2.24
C LEU A 166 -6.62 -6.25 -0.87
N CYS A 167 -7.93 -6.38 -0.81
CA CYS A 167 -8.68 -6.61 0.41
C CYS A 167 -9.15 -8.06 0.41
N GLY A 168 -8.81 -8.81 1.46
CA GLY A 168 -9.08 -10.24 1.44
C GLY A 168 -8.85 -10.95 2.76
N SER A 169 -8.83 -12.27 2.69
CA SER A 169 -8.62 -13.16 3.83
C SER A 169 -7.23 -13.81 3.76
N LEU A 170 -6.52 -13.84 4.89
CA LEU A 170 -5.28 -14.59 5.06
C LEU A 170 -5.58 -15.98 5.61
N HIS A 171 -5.10 -17.00 4.90
CA HIS A 171 -5.16 -18.39 5.32
C HIS A 171 -3.74 -18.90 5.52
N LEU A 172 -3.49 -19.44 6.72
CA LEU A 172 -2.17 -19.88 7.15
C LEU A 172 -2.20 -21.38 7.44
N VAL A 173 -1.14 -22.09 7.05
CA VAL A 173 -0.91 -23.47 7.48
C VAL A 173 0.14 -23.48 8.58
N VAL A 174 -0.27 -23.75 9.83
CA VAL A 174 0.59 -23.77 11.02
C VAL A 174 0.47 -25.12 11.72
N ASN A 175 1.57 -25.87 11.81
CA ASN A 175 1.58 -27.22 12.41
C ASN A 175 0.45 -28.12 11.87
N GLN A 176 0.27 -28.16 10.55
CA GLN A 176 -0.80 -28.89 9.84
C GLN A 176 -2.24 -28.36 10.05
N ASN A 177 -2.43 -27.31 10.84
CA ASN A 177 -3.73 -26.66 11.00
C ASN A 177 -3.92 -25.55 9.97
N ASN A 178 -5.10 -25.50 9.35
CA ASN A 178 -5.51 -24.41 8.48
C ASN A 178 -6.19 -23.33 9.32
N ILE A 179 -5.65 -22.12 9.29
CA ILE A 179 -6.11 -20.98 10.08
C ILE A 179 -6.58 -19.89 9.14
N ASN A 180 -7.88 -19.59 9.13
CA ASN A 180 -8.38 -18.33 8.61
C ASN A 180 -8.13 -17.25 9.68
N VAL A 181 -7.27 -16.28 9.37
CA VAL A 181 -6.85 -15.25 10.32
C VAL A 181 -8.03 -14.38 10.78
N ILE A 182 -8.99 -14.08 9.90
CA ILE A 182 -10.17 -13.27 10.25
C ILE A 182 -11.03 -14.01 11.27
N GLU A 183 -11.39 -15.26 10.97
CA GLU A 183 -12.24 -16.06 11.86
C GLU A 183 -11.56 -16.29 13.23
N MET A 184 -10.26 -16.60 13.23
CA MET A 184 -9.47 -16.71 14.46
C MET A 184 -9.49 -15.41 15.29
N LEU A 185 -9.39 -14.24 14.65
CA LEU A 185 -9.44 -12.96 15.37
C LEU A 185 -10.83 -12.64 15.91
N ILE A 186 -11.90 -13.06 15.22
CA ILE A 186 -13.30 -12.91 15.68
C ILE A 186 -13.54 -13.78 16.90
N GLU A 187 -13.17 -15.07 16.83
CA GLU A 187 -13.33 -16.03 17.93
C GLU A 187 -12.61 -15.56 19.20
N LYS A 188 -11.44 -14.95 19.05
CA LYS A 188 -10.65 -14.39 20.16
C LYS A 188 -11.11 -12.99 20.61
N GLY A 189 -12.15 -12.42 20.01
CA GLY A 189 -12.69 -11.11 20.36
C GLY A 189 -11.77 -9.93 20.04
N HIS A 190 -10.84 -10.09 19.08
CA HIS A 190 -9.94 -9.02 18.65
C HIS A 190 -10.53 -8.14 17.55
N VAL A 191 -11.45 -8.69 16.73
CA VAL A 191 -12.10 -7.97 15.64
C VAL A 191 -13.57 -8.32 15.52
N ALA A 192 -14.34 -7.47 14.85
CA ALA A 192 -15.70 -7.74 14.37
C ALA A 192 -15.80 -7.45 12.86
N LYS A 193 -16.84 -7.97 12.21
CA LYS A 193 -17.17 -7.62 10.82
C LYS A 193 -18.04 -6.37 10.79
N ASP A 194 -17.64 -5.37 10.00
CA ASP A 194 -18.37 -4.12 9.78
C ASP A 194 -17.78 -3.41 8.56
N VAL A 195 -18.45 -3.51 7.40
CA VAL A 195 -17.91 -3.02 6.13
C VAL A 195 -17.79 -1.50 6.12
N GLU A 196 -18.77 -0.79 6.66
CA GLU A 196 -18.80 0.68 6.61
C GLU A 196 -17.67 1.26 7.46
N LEU A 197 -17.57 0.83 8.72
CA LEU A 197 -16.48 1.27 9.58
C LEU A 197 -15.12 0.79 9.06
N PHE A 198 -15.05 -0.40 8.46
CA PHE A 198 -13.81 -0.90 7.83
C PHE A 198 -13.28 0.09 6.79
N LEU A 199 -14.13 0.56 5.88
CA LEU A 199 -13.72 1.52 4.86
C LEU A 199 -13.23 2.84 5.47
N GLN A 200 -13.88 3.31 6.54
CA GLN A 200 -13.45 4.50 7.28
C GLN A 200 -12.09 4.30 7.97
N ALA A 201 -11.92 3.19 8.70
CA ALA A 201 -10.68 2.85 9.39
C ALA A 201 -9.52 2.66 8.41
N MET A 202 -9.77 1.98 7.29
CA MET A 202 -8.79 1.76 6.24
C MET A 202 -8.31 3.09 5.65
N LYS A 203 -9.23 4.03 5.36
CA LYS A 203 -8.89 5.38 4.88
C LYS A 203 -8.02 6.15 5.89
N ILE A 204 -8.38 6.15 7.18
CA ILE A 204 -7.61 6.82 8.24
C ILE A 204 -6.21 6.22 8.36
N ASN A 205 -6.09 4.89 8.36
CA ASN A 205 -4.81 4.20 8.48
C ASN A 205 -3.90 4.46 7.27
N MET A 206 -4.48 4.53 6.07
CA MET A 206 -3.73 4.96 4.88
C MET A 206 -3.29 6.40 5.00
N GLU A 207 -4.20 7.35 5.22
CA GLU A 207 -3.89 8.79 5.26
C GLU A 207 -2.79 9.12 6.26
N LYS A 208 -2.83 8.52 7.45
CA LYS A 208 -1.80 8.72 8.46
C LYS A 208 -0.41 8.27 7.98
N ILE A 209 -0.36 7.21 7.20
CA ILE A 209 0.89 6.70 6.62
C ILE A 209 1.29 7.53 5.40
N LEU A 210 0.31 8.04 4.63
CA LEU A 210 0.55 9.01 3.57
C LEU A 210 1.13 10.33 4.10
N GLN A 211 0.67 10.78 5.27
CA GLN A 211 1.09 12.02 5.94
C GLN A 211 2.43 11.85 6.67
N ASN A 212 2.65 10.72 7.35
CA ASN A 212 3.95 10.39 7.94
C ASN A 212 5.01 10.05 6.87
N ASN A 213 4.58 9.81 5.64
CA ASN A 213 5.43 9.50 4.49
C ASN A 213 5.07 10.31 3.24
N VAL A 214 4.84 11.62 3.33
CA VAL A 214 4.64 12.57 2.19
C VAL A 214 4.35 11.87 0.84
N TYR A 215 3.13 11.37 0.65
CA TYR A 215 2.75 10.74 -0.62
C TYR A 215 2.24 11.77 -1.62
N SER A 216 3.07 12.09 -2.60
CA SER A 216 2.61 12.39 -3.96
C SER A 216 2.24 11.06 -4.62
N ARG A 217 1.03 10.97 -5.18
CA ARG A 217 0.52 9.81 -5.94
C ARG A 217 1.55 9.35 -6.98
N PRO A 218 1.67 8.04 -7.29
CA PRO A 218 2.27 7.66 -8.56
C PRO A 218 1.46 8.32 -9.68
N LEU A 219 2.15 8.96 -10.63
CA LEU A 219 1.57 9.43 -11.89
C LEU A 219 1.03 8.21 -12.64
N GLN A 220 -0.24 7.87 -12.40
CA GLN A 220 -1.03 7.11 -13.36
C GLN A 220 -1.43 8.11 -14.44
N LYS A 221 -0.78 8.03 -15.61
CA LYS A 221 -1.43 8.50 -16.83
C LYS A 221 -2.56 7.51 -17.13
N PRO A 222 -3.79 7.96 -17.41
CA PRO A 222 -4.79 7.09 -18.01
C PRO A 222 -4.30 6.68 -19.40
N GLU A 223 -4.15 5.39 -19.63
CA GLU A 223 -3.96 4.83 -20.97
C GLU A 223 -5.26 5.02 -21.76
N ASN A 224 -5.34 6.08 -22.55
CA ASN A 224 -6.16 6.13 -23.75
C ASN A 224 -5.21 5.96 -24.95
N PHE A 225 -5.05 4.73 -25.42
CA PHE A 225 -4.53 4.48 -26.76
C PHE A 225 -5.67 4.01 -27.64
N PHE A 226 -6.32 4.97 -28.32
CA PHE A 226 -6.88 4.73 -29.64
C PHE A 226 -5.74 4.91 -30.65
N ILE A 227 -5.52 3.89 -31.47
CA ILE A 227 -4.69 3.98 -32.67
C ILE A 227 -5.53 4.68 -33.74
N SER A 228 -5.06 5.81 -34.24
CA SER A 228 -5.17 6.14 -35.67
C SER A 228 -4.07 7.10 -36.08
N GLU A 229 -3.63 6.93 -37.32
CA GLU A 229 -2.35 7.32 -37.86
C GLU A 229 -2.25 8.81 -38.25
N SER A 230 -0.99 9.27 -38.22
CA SER A 230 -0.33 10.07 -39.27
C SER A 230 -0.27 11.62 -39.21
N ILE A 231 0.94 12.08 -39.56
CA ILE A 231 1.37 13.36 -40.16
C ILE A 231 1.72 14.55 -39.22
N GLY A 232 3.02 14.90 -39.21
CA GLY A 232 3.44 16.27 -39.58
C GLY A 232 4.03 17.21 -38.51
N ARG A 233 5.36 17.36 -38.54
CA ARG A 233 6.22 18.56 -38.32
C ARG A 233 5.69 19.76 -37.49
N GLY A 234 6.56 20.27 -36.60
CA GLY A 234 6.68 21.72 -36.36
C GLY A 234 6.86 22.15 -34.90
N CYS A 235 7.84 23.02 -34.65
CA CYS A 235 8.25 23.50 -33.33
C CYS A 235 7.31 24.57 -32.71
N LEU A 236 7.51 24.74 -31.39
CA LEU A 236 7.34 25.95 -30.54
C LEU A 236 6.01 26.20 -29.77
N ARG A 237 6.22 26.29 -28.44
CA ARG A 237 5.60 27.18 -27.40
C ARG A 237 4.29 26.77 -26.71
N ASN A 238 4.47 26.32 -25.46
CA ASN A 238 4.03 26.95 -24.20
C ASN A 238 2.63 27.61 -24.08
N ILE A 239 1.96 27.21 -22.99
CA ILE A 239 0.88 27.87 -22.23
C ILE A 239 -0.54 27.73 -22.81
N GLN A 240 -1.27 26.70 -22.36
CA GLN A 240 -2.71 26.73 -22.02
C GLN A 240 -3.20 25.32 -21.60
N VAL A 241 -2.92 24.88 -20.38
CA VAL A 241 -3.62 23.69 -19.80
C VAL A 241 -4.11 23.94 -18.36
N SER A 242 -3.73 25.06 -17.74
CA SER A 242 -4.04 25.32 -16.32
C SER A 242 -5.48 25.81 -16.05
N LEU A 243 -6.32 26.05 -17.07
CA LEU A 243 -7.66 26.63 -16.86
C LEU A 243 -8.83 25.63 -16.97
N PHE A 244 -8.61 24.41 -17.49
CA PHE A 244 -9.70 23.45 -17.72
C PHE A 244 -9.95 22.49 -16.55
N ILE A 245 -8.98 22.37 -15.63
CA ILE A 245 -9.06 21.47 -14.47
C ILE A 245 -9.71 22.18 -13.26
N ILE A 246 -9.54 23.50 -13.14
CA ILE A 246 -10.09 24.28 -12.02
C ILE A 246 -11.62 24.43 -12.14
N THR A 247 -12.15 24.54 -13.37
CA THR A 247 -13.60 24.67 -13.61
C THR A 247 -14.37 23.38 -13.29
N ASN A 248 -13.81 22.21 -13.59
CA ASN A 248 -14.46 20.92 -13.28
C ASN A 248 -14.42 20.59 -11.77
N PHE A 249 -13.38 21.03 -11.05
CA PHE A 249 -13.29 20.81 -9.60
C PHE A 249 -14.24 21.72 -8.81
N LEU A 250 -14.46 22.96 -9.27
CA LEU A 250 -15.43 23.87 -8.65
C LEU A 250 -16.89 23.46 -8.92
N LEU A 251 -17.19 22.91 -10.09
CA LEU A 251 -18.54 22.39 -10.39
C LEU A 251 -18.93 21.17 -9.53
N PHE A 252 -17.96 20.32 -9.15
CA PHE A 252 -18.19 19.19 -8.25
C PHE A 252 -18.41 19.63 -6.78
N ILE A 253 -17.74 20.70 -6.34
CA ILE A 253 -17.94 21.26 -4.99
C ILE A 253 -19.29 21.99 -4.88
N PHE A 254 -19.75 22.65 -5.95
CA PHE A 254 -21.04 23.34 -5.95
C PHE A 254 -22.25 22.37 -6.01
N SER A 255 -22.14 21.20 -6.65
CA SER A 255 -23.22 20.21 -6.68
C SER A 255 -23.41 19.51 -5.33
N LEU A 256 -22.32 19.26 -4.59
CA LEU A 256 -22.37 18.68 -3.24
C LEU A 256 -22.95 19.64 -2.18
N LYS A 257 -22.71 20.95 -2.31
CA LYS A 257 -23.32 21.94 -1.41
C LYS A 257 -24.83 22.10 -1.64
N HIS A 258 -25.32 21.98 -2.87
CA HIS A 258 -26.77 22.06 -3.15
C HIS A 258 -27.52 20.80 -2.70
N ALA A 259 -26.91 19.61 -2.78
CA ALA A 259 -27.49 18.38 -2.25
C ALA A 259 -27.65 18.39 -0.72
N TYR A 260 -26.73 19.05 -0.01
CA TYR A 260 -26.78 19.15 1.46
C TYR A 260 -27.81 20.17 1.96
N ILE A 261 -28.04 21.25 1.22
CA ILE A 261 -29.04 22.27 1.58
C ILE A 261 -30.47 21.75 1.31
N TYR A 262 -30.68 20.94 0.27
CA TYR A 262 -32.00 20.33 0.00
C TYR A 262 -32.42 19.28 1.02
N MET A 263 -31.47 18.55 1.64
CA MET A 263 -31.80 17.57 2.69
C MET A 263 -32.03 18.20 4.08
N ALA A 264 -31.61 19.46 4.30
CA ALA A 264 -31.83 20.16 5.56
C ALA A 264 -33.18 20.93 5.62
N ILE A 265 -33.89 21.06 4.50
CA ILE A 265 -35.17 21.78 4.40
C ILE A 265 -36.38 20.80 4.39
N CYS A 266 -36.14 19.49 4.33
CA CYS A 266 -37.19 18.45 4.28
C CYS A 266 -37.27 17.56 5.53
N ASN A 267 -36.84 18.05 6.70
CA ASN A 267 -37.18 17.47 8.01
C ASN A 267 -37.75 18.56 8.92
#